data_AF-A0A182T986-F1
#
_entry.id   AF-A0A182T986-F1
#
_cell.length_a   1.000
_cell.length_b   1.000
_cell.length_c   1.000
_cell.angle_alpha   90.00
_cell.angle_beta   90.00
_cell.angle_gamma   90.00
#
_symmetry.space_group_name_H-M   'P 1'
#
loop_
_entity.id
_entity.type
_entity.pdbx_description
1 polymer ?
#
loop_
_entity_poly.entity_id
_entity_poly.type
_entity_poly.pdbx_seq_one_letter_code
_entity_poly.pdbx_strand_id
1 'polypeptide(L)'
;MHRGHAPAYLPTHISSRYPLIVTLNRNLHISAYLKEFRVEQCPSFLQHKCNQHRPFVCFNWHFMNQRRRRPVRRRDGSFNYSADNYCPKYDETTGICPDGDE
;
A
#
# COMPACT_ATOMS: atom_id res chain seq x y z
N MET A 1 -19.15 -12.52 -26.36
CA MET A 1 -18.21 -11.39 -26.48
C MET A 1 -17.31 -11.39 -25.26
N HIS A 2 -15.99 -11.43 -25.49
CA HIS A 2 -14.99 -11.96 -24.57
C HIS A 2 -14.72 -11.08 -23.34
N ARG A 3 -14.43 -11.76 -22.21
CA ARG A 3 -13.99 -11.21 -20.92
C ARG A 3 -12.63 -10.53 -21.09
N GLY A 4 -12.55 -9.23 -20.82
CA GLY A 4 -11.29 -8.48 -20.76
C GLY A 4 -10.67 -8.59 -19.38
N HIS A 5 -9.69 -9.49 -19.22
CA HIS A 5 -8.80 -9.50 -18.06
C HIS A 5 -7.85 -8.29 -18.16
N ALA A 6 -7.87 -7.40 -17.17
CA ALA A 6 -6.90 -6.33 -17.06
C ALA A 6 -5.50 -6.91 -16.71
N PRO A 7 -4.43 -6.53 -17.43
CA PRO A 7 -3.09 -7.05 -17.14
C PRO A 7 -2.56 -6.46 -15.82
N ALA A 8 -1.99 -7.34 -15.00
CA ALA A 8 -1.21 -6.96 -13.83
C ALA A 8 0.01 -6.14 -14.28
N TYR A 9 -0.04 -4.82 -14.07
CA TYR A 9 1.13 -3.95 -14.24
C TYR A 9 2.13 -4.22 -13.11
N LEU A 10 3.08 -5.13 -13.37
CA LEU A 10 4.37 -5.15 -12.66
C LEU A 10 5.20 -3.95 -13.15
N PRO A 11 5.61 -3.00 -12.29
CA PRO A 11 6.41 -1.87 -12.73
C PRO A 11 7.85 -2.32 -13.03
N THR A 12 8.21 -2.41 -14.31
CA THR A 12 9.56 -2.80 -14.79
C THR A 12 10.56 -1.65 -14.86
N HIS A 13 10.33 -0.52 -14.19
CA HIS A 13 11.29 0.61 -14.17
C HIS A 13 11.55 1.13 -12.75
N ILE A 14 12.47 0.48 -12.05
CA ILE A 14 13.10 1.00 -10.83
C ILE A 14 14.12 2.06 -11.25
N SER A 15 13.64 3.27 -11.53
CA SER A 15 14.46 4.42 -11.89
C SER A 15 15.05 5.11 -10.65
N SER A 16 16.33 4.83 -10.38
CA SER A 16 17.39 5.81 -10.06
C SER A 16 17.06 7.04 -9.19
N ARG A 17 16.37 6.89 -8.05
CA ARG A 17 16.23 7.98 -7.04
C ARG A 17 16.30 7.52 -5.58
N TYR A 18 17.05 6.47 -5.28
CA TYR A 18 17.43 6.13 -3.90
C TYR A 18 18.96 6.02 -3.80
N PRO A 19 19.69 7.15 -3.68
CA PRO A 19 21.13 7.16 -3.91
C PRO A 19 21.98 6.71 -2.71
N LEU A 20 21.53 5.82 -1.81
CA LEU A 20 22.36 5.31 -0.68
C LEU A 20 21.97 3.90 -0.14
N ILE A 21 21.26 3.04 -0.87
CA ILE A 21 20.69 1.80 -0.29
C ILE A 21 21.06 0.51 -1.04
N VAL A 22 22.22 0.51 -1.69
CA VAL A 22 22.80 -0.69 -2.31
C VAL A 22 23.87 -1.21 -1.37
N THR A 23 23.62 -2.35 -0.70
CA THR A 23 24.54 -3.28 0.00
C THR A 23 24.29 -3.64 1.48
N LEU A 24 23.12 -3.38 2.09
CA LEU A 24 22.76 -4.05 3.35
C LEU A 24 21.29 -4.53 3.36
N ASN A 25 21.11 -5.84 3.27
CA ASN A 25 19.91 -6.59 3.69
C ASN A 25 18.59 -6.34 2.90
N ARG A 26 18.50 -6.89 1.68
CA ARG A 26 17.27 -6.94 0.85
C ARG A 26 16.04 -7.46 1.62
N ASN A 27 16.24 -8.35 2.59
CA ASN A 27 15.15 -8.94 3.38
C ASN A 27 14.50 -7.95 4.36
N LEU A 28 15.28 -7.04 4.97
CA LEU A 28 14.74 -6.00 5.85
C LEU A 28 13.87 -5.01 5.08
N HIS A 29 14.28 -4.64 3.87
CA HIS A 29 13.56 -3.71 3.01
C HIS A 29 12.21 -4.26 2.54
N ILE A 30 12.17 -5.54 2.16
CA ILE A 30 10.92 -6.22 1.77
C ILE A 30 9.98 -6.31 2.98
N SER A 31 10.49 -6.66 4.16
CA SER A 31 9.68 -6.72 5.38
C SER A 31 9.06 -5.36 5.73
N ALA A 32 9.83 -4.28 5.66
CA ALA A 32 9.31 -2.93 5.94
C ALA A 32 8.24 -2.52 4.92
N TYR A 33 8.48 -2.76 3.62
CA TYR A 33 7.50 -2.46 2.58
C TYR A 33 6.18 -3.21 2.79
N LEU A 34 6.24 -4.53 3.06
CA LEU A 34 5.04 -5.34 3.28
C LEU A 34 4.23 -4.88 4.50
N LYS A 35 4.91 -4.43 5.56
CA LYS A 35 4.28 -4.04 6.83
C LYS A 35 3.80 -2.60 6.89
N GLU A 36 4.46 -1.67 6.20
CA GLU A 36 4.32 -0.23 6.47
C GLU A 36 3.89 0.58 5.24
N PHE A 37 4.03 0.04 4.02
CA PHE A 37 3.68 0.78 2.81
C PHE A 37 2.20 1.18 2.82
N ARG A 38 1.96 2.49 2.80
CA ARG A 38 0.65 3.15 2.86
C ARG A 38 -0.20 2.75 4.05
N VAL A 39 0.42 2.39 5.17
CA VAL A 39 -0.31 2.17 6.43
C VAL A 39 -0.53 3.50 7.17
N GLU A 40 0.51 4.33 7.23
CA GLU A 40 0.49 5.61 7.93
C GLU A 40 0.20 6.79 7.00
N GLN A 41 -0.44 7.84 7.55
CA GLN A 41 -0.70 9.09 6.82
C GLN A 41 0.59 9.86 6.60
N CYS A 42 0.75 10.50 5.45
CA CYS A 42 1.92 11.34 5.20
C CYS A 42 1.82 12.67 5.97
N PRO A 43 2.67 12.94 6.98
CA PRO A 43 2.61 14.18 7.74
C PRO A 43 3.01 15.39 6.89
N SER A 44 3.92 15.21 5.94
CA SER A 44 4.33 16.28 5.02
C SER A 44 3.20 16.66 4.05
N PHE A 45 2.30 15.73 3.71
CA PHE A 45 1.16 16.05 2.84
C PHE A 45 0.14 16.93 3.54
N LEU A 46 -0.12 16.69 4.83
CA LEU A 46 -0.98 17.55 5.67
C LEU A 46 -0.47 19.00 5.75
N GLN A 47 0.84 19.19 5.59
CA GLN A 47 1.48 20.51 5.56
C GLN A 47 1.68 21.05 4.14
N HIS A 48 1.16 20.38 3.11
CA HIS A 48 1.38 20.69 1.69
C HIS A 48 2.87 20.70 1.25
N LYS A 49 3.72 19.97 1.97
CA LYS A 49 5.18 19.88 1.76
C LYS A 49 5.64 18.55 1.14
N CYS A 50 4.74 17.60 0.91
CA CYS A 50 5.11 16.33 0.30
C CYS A 50 5.46 16.53 -1.18
N ASN A 51 6.70 16.26 -1.59
CA ASN A 51 7.11 16.34 -3.01
C ASN A 51 6.92 15.01 -3.78
N GLN A 52 6.42 13.97 -3.10
CA GLN A 52 6.22 12.63 -3.65
C GLN A 52 4.74 12.29 -3.87
N HIS A 53 3.85 13.29 -3.78
CA HIS A 53 2.44 13.14 -4.12
C HIS A 53 2.22 13.10 -5.64
N ARG A 54 3.16 13.64 -6.43
CA ARG A 54 3.18 13.62 -7.90
C ARG A 54 4.64 13.52 -8.39
N PRO A 55 5.06 12.42 -9.04
CA PRO A 55 4.30 11.19 -9.27
C PRO A 55 3.94 10.49 -7.95
N PHE A 56 2.91 9.63 -7.93
CA PHE A 56 2.35 8.98 -6.73
C PHE A 56 3.28 7.93 -6.06
N VAL A 57 4.48 8.36 -5.66
CA VAL A 57 5.57 7.50 -5.16
C VAL A 57 5.78 7.61 -3.64
N CYS A 58 4.98 8.43 -2.95
CA CYS A 58 5.06 8.53 -1.50
C CYS A 58 4.76 7.17 -0.84
N PHE A 59 5.55 6.84 0.18
CA PHE A 59 5.41 5.61 0.95
C PHE A 59 4.16 5.64 1.84
N ASN A 60 3.78 6.82 2.31
CA ASN A 60 2.62 7.03 3.17
C ASN A 60 1.40 7.41 2.34
N TRP A 61 0.19 7.18 2.88
CA TRP A 61 -1.04 7.53 2.16
C TRP A 61 -1.37 9.03 2.30
N HIS A 62 -2.02 9.59 1.27
CA HIS A 62 -2.47 10.99 1.25
C HIS A 62 -3.99 11.10 1.40
N PHE A 63 -4.71 10.20 0.75
CA PHE A 63 -6.17 10.09 0.81
C PHE A 63 -6.58 8.75 1.40
N MET A 64 -7.77 8.68 2.00
CA MET A 64 -8.23 7.47 2.70
C MET A 64 -8.31 6.24 1.79
N ASN A 65 -8.69 6.41 0.52
CA ASN A 65 -8.69 5.31 -0.44
C ASN A 65 -7.30 4.78 -0.85
N GLN A 66 -6.22 5.46 -0.44
CA GLN A 66 -4.85 4.98 -0.61
C GLN A 66 -4.35 4.20 0.61
N ARG A 67 -5.04 4.32 1.75
CA ARG A 67 -4.69 3.67 3.01
C ARG A 67 -4.79 2.16 2.87
N ARG A 68 -3.77 1.46 3.33
CA ARG A 68 -3.72 0.01 3.46
C ARG A 68 -3.78 -0.37 4.93
N ARG A 69 -4.55 -1.42 5.25
CA ARG A 69 -4.55 -2.01 6.59
C ARG A 69 -3.24 -2.76 6.84
N ARG A 70 -2.66 -2.62 8.03
CA ARG A 70 -1.46 -3.39 8.41
C ARG A 70 -1.81 -4.89 8.41
N PRO A 71 -1.07 -5.75 7.68
CA PRO A 71 -1.27 -7.19 7.76
C PRO A 71 -0.80 -7.70 9.14
N VAL A 72 -1.67 -8.41 9.83
CA VAL A 72 -1.38 -9.03 11.13
C VAL A 72 -1.65 -10.53 11.02
N ARG A 73 -0.60 -11.33 11.29
CA ARG A 73 -0.74 -12.78 11.42
C ARG A 73 -1.24 -13.12 12.81
N ARG A 74 -2.41 -13.73 12.90
CA ARG A 74 -3.04 -14.21 14.13
C ARG A 74 -2.35 -15.50 14.62
N ARG A 75 -2.65 -15.91 15.86
CA ARG A 75 -2.02 -17.08 16.51
C ARG A 75 -2.34 -18.40 15.81
N ASP A 76 -3.52 -18.49 15.20
CA ASP A 76 -4.00 -19.60 14.38
C ASP A 76 -3.30 -19.68 13.01
N GLY A 77 -2.44 -18.71 12.68
CA GLY A 77 -1.74 -18.64 11.41
C GLY A 77 -2.51 -17.90 10.31
N SER A 78 -3.76 -17.50 10.54
CA SER A 78 -4.53 -16.70 9.58
C SER A 78 -4.06 -15.23 9.58
N PHE A 79 -4.38 -14.50 8.52
CA PHE A 79 -4.25 -13.03 8.52
C PHE A 79 -5.54 -12.36 9.02
N ASN A 80 -5.44 -11.09 9.41
CA ASN A 80 -6.57 -10.25 9.82
C ASN A 80 -7.54 -9.91 8.69
N TYR A 81 -7.15 -10.10 7.43
CA TYR A 81 -8.04 -9.99 6.28
C TYR A 81 -7.64 -11.03 5.23
N SER A 82 -8.60 -11.40 4.37
CA SER A 82 -8.34 -12.32 3.26
C SER A 82 -7.53 -11.63 2.16
N ALA A 83 -6.55 -12.33 1.59
CA ALA A 83 -5.81 -11.87 0.42
C ALA A 83 -6.62 -12.05 -0.89
N ASP A 84 -7.61 -12.95 -0.87
CA ASP A 84 -8.35 -13.38 -2.06
C ASP A 84 -9.77 -12.81 -2.11
N ASN A 85 -10.41 -12.66 -0.93
CA ASN A 85 -11.78 -12.18 -0.84
C ASN A 85 -11.82 -10.66 -0.63
N TYR A 86 -12.29 -9.95 -1.65
CA TYR A 86 -12.52 -8.52 -1.58
C TYR A 86 -13.76 -8.16 -0.76
N CYS A 87 -13.71 -7.04 -0.03
CA CYS A 87 -14.84 -6.57 0.75
C CYS A 87 -15.86 -5.87 -0.16
N PRO A 88 -17.10 -6.37 -0.28
CA PRO A 88 -18.12 -5.76 -1.14
C PRO A 88 -18.72 -4.47 -0.55
N LYS A 89 -18.50 -4.22 0.74
CA LYS A 89 -18.99 -3.02 1.44
C LYS A 89 -17.98 -1.87 1.44
N TYR A 90 -16.76 -2.11 0.95
CA TYR A 90 -15.72 -1.09 0.89
C TYR A 90 -16.02 -0.11 -0.24
N ASP A 91 -16.09 1.17 0.08
CA ASP A 91 -16.23 2.24 -0.90
C ASP A 91 -14.83 2.68 -1.38
N GLU A 92 -14.50 2.36 -2.63
CA GLU A 92 -13.21 2.70 -3.24
C GLU A 92 -12.99 4.21 -3.45
N THR A 93 -14.07 5.00 -3.46
CA THR A 93 -14.00 6.45 -3.63
C THR A 93 -13.63 7.12 -2.30
N THR A 94 -14.31 6.74 -1.22
CA THR A 94 -14.10 7.34 0.11
C THR A 94 -13.00 6.64 0.91
N GLY A 95 -12.72 5.36 0.61
CA GLY A 95 -11.77 4.53 1.33
C GLY A 95 -12.29 3.98 2.65
N ILE A 96 -13.61 3.90 2.82
CA ILE A 96 -14.27 3.53 4.08
C ILE A 96 -14.97 2.17 3.93
N CYS A 97 -14.79 1.30 4.93
CA CYS A 97 -15.62 0.12 5.15
C CYS A 97 -16.48 0.36 6.40
N PRO A 98 -17.81 0.13 6.37
CA PRO A 98 -18.66 0.27 7.54
C PRO A 98 -18.31 -0.72 8.67
N ASP A 99 -17.74 -1.87 8.31
CA ASP A 99 -17.28 -2.88 9.28
C ASP A 99 -15.91 -2.51 9.89
N GLY A 100 -15.29 -1.40 9.44
CA GLY A 100 -14.01 -0.92 9.94
C GLY A 100 -12.82 -1.75 9.45
N ASP A 101 -11.78 -1.83 10.29
CA ASP A 101 -10.52 -2.50 9.95
C ASP A 101 -10.47 -3.97 10.37
N GLU A 102 -11.50 -4.49 11.04
CA GLU A 102 -11.55 -5.87 11.53
C GLU A 102 -11.72 -6.94 10.44
#